data_AF-A0A2V5TQF3-F1
#
_entry.id   AF-A0A2V5TQF3-F1
#
_cell.length_a   1.000
_cell.length_b   1.000
_cell.length_c   1.000
_cell.angle_alpha   90.00
_cell.angle_beta   90.00
_cell.angle_gamma   90.00
#
_symmetry.space_group_name_H-M   'P 1'
#
loop_
_entity.id
_entity.type
_entity.pdbx_description
1 polymer ?
#
loop_
_entity_poly.entity_id
_entity_poly.type
_entity_poly.pdbx_seq_one_letter_code
_entity_poly.pdbx_strand_id
1 'polypeptide(L)'
;MPSVTLEQQPPSEEAVHRRSHRERRVLLILLLAFIAASVASWRLLLPDIPAGAPGSITERDKREIAQMCRRYTIHFAVDRLRRGDFGWFTHSTRVLFQQRIDRFIDDHDGTYRIYVVVYDQKELDGFYAWSRHQVTKTNGHWKILRSY
;
A
#
# COMPACT_ATOMS: atom_id res chain seq x y z
N MET A 1 -4.22 13.35 78.39
CA MET A 1 -4.86 12.81 77.17
C MET A 1 -3.94 11.74 76.61
N PRO A 2 -4.35 10.47 76.46
CA PRO A 2 -3.47 9.46 75.89
C PRO A 2 -3.49 9.57 74.37
N SER A 3 -2.31 9.65 73.78
CA SER A 3 -2.04 9.58 72.35
C SER A 3 -2.29 8.16 71.84
N VAL A 4 -3.28 8.00 70.96
CA VAL A 4 -3.56 6.75 70.25
C VAL A 4 -2.56 6.64 69.10
N THR A 5 -1.55 5.78 69.26
CA THR A 5 -0.67 5.37 68.16
C THR A 5 -1.46 4.42 67.26
N LEU A 6 -1.91 4.92 66.11
CA LEU A 6 -2.48 4.09 65.04
C LEU A 6 -1.33 3.30 64.40
N GLU A 7 -1.21 2.02 64.76
CA GLU A 7 -0.40 1.08 63.99
C GLU A 7 -0.98 0.97 62.57
N GLN A 8 -0.26 1.50 61.59
CA GLN A 8 -0.54 1.28 60.18
C GLN A 8 -0.29 -0.20 59.84
N GLN A 9 -1.36 -0.99 59.88
CA GLN A 9 -1.36 -2.34 59.34
C GLN A 9 -0.96 -2.27 57.85
N PRO A 10 0.09 -3.00 57.41
CA PRO A 10 0.50 -2.96 56.02
C PRO A 10 -0.66 -3.45 55.13
N PRO A 11 -0.85 -2.85 53.95
CA PRO A 11 -1.96 -3.20 53.06
C PRO A 11 -1.91 -4.69 52.72
N SER A 12 -3.04 -5.38 52.86
CA SER A 12 -3.14 -6.81 52.55
C SER A 12 -2.72 -7.09 51.11
N GLU A 13 -1.95 -8.17 50.90
CA GLU A 13 -1.40 -8.56 49.59
C GLU A 13 -2.48 -8.68 48.49
N GLU A 14 -3.71 -9.00 48.86
CA GLU A 14 -4.87 -9.04 47.97
C GLU A 14 -5.25 -7.68 47.37
N ALA A 15 -5.12 -6.59 48.14
CA ALA A 15 -5.40 -5.23 47.67
C ALA A 15 -4.33 -4.77 46.65
N VAL A 16 -3.09 -5.17 46.88
CA VAL A 16 -1.95 -4.90 45.97
C VAL A 16 -2.10 -5.69 44.66
N HIS A 17 -2.49 -6.96 44.73
CA HIS A 17 -2.74 -7.78 43.54
C HIS A 17 -3.93 -7.29 42.70
N ARG A 18 -5.04 -6.87 43.32
CA ARG A 18 -6.20 -6.30 42.60
C ARG A 18 -5.86 -4.99 41.90
N ARG A 19 -5.05 -4.14 42.54
CA ARG A 19 -4.59 -2.85 41.97
C ARG A 19 -3.65 -3.08 40.77
N SER A 20 -2.71 -4.01 40.90
CA SER A 20 -1.80 -4.44 39.82
C SER A 20 -2.56 -5.06 38.63
N HIS A 21 -3.58 -5.89 38.87
CA HIS A 21 -4.42 -6.44 37.81
C HIS A 21 -5.25 -5.37 37.09
N ARG A 22 -5.77 -4.38 37.82
CA ARG A 22 -6.53 -3.27 37.24
C ARG A 22 -5.62 -2.37 36.39
N GLU A 23 -4.43 -2.05 36.89
CA GLU A 23 -3.42 -1.26 36.16
C GLU A 23 -2.97 -1.97 34.87
N ARG A 24 -2.70 -3.28 34.93
CA ARG A 24 -2.36 -4.08 33.73
C ARG A 24 -3.47 -4.09 32.69
N ARG A 25 -4.75 -4.17 33.09
CA ARG A 25 -5.88 -4.11 32.15
C ARG A 25 -5.99 -2.75 31.49
N VAL A 26 -5.79 -1.66 32.23
CA VAL A 26 -5.79 -0.30 31.68
C VAL A 26 -4.64 -0.14 30.68
N LEU A 27 -3.44 -0.64 31.02
CA LEU A 27 -2.27 -0.60 30.14
C LEU A 27 -2.50 -1.39 28.84
N LEU A 28 -3.13 -2.56 28.92
CA LEU A 28 -3.53 -3.36 27.76
C LEU A 28 -4.55 -2.64 26.87
N ILE A 29 -5.55 -1.99 27.46
CA ILE A 29 -6.56 -1.23 26.71
C ILE A 29 -5.91 -0.03 26.01
N LEU A 30 -5.02 0.69 26.69
CA LEU A 30 -4.28 1.80 26.10
C LEU A 30 -3.36 1.33 24.97
N LEU A 31 -2.70 0.18 25.13
CA LEU A 31 -1.87 -0.41 24.08
C LEU A 31 -2.70 -0.80 22.86
N LEU A 32 -3.86 -1.44 23.06
CA LEU A 32 -4.77 -1.79 21.98
C LEU A 32 -5.33 -0.55 21.27
N ALA A 33 -5.69 0.49 22.03
CA ALA A 33 -6.12 1.76 21.47
C ALA A 33 -5.00 2.44 20.66
N PHE A 34 -3.76 2.38 21.14
CA PHE A 34 -2.59 2.91 20.43
C PHE A 34 -2.31 2.14 19.14
N ILE A 35 -2.38 0.81 19.15
CA ILE A 35 -2.23 -0.03 17.95
C ILE A 35 -3.36 0.29 16.96
N ALA A 36 -4.61 0.37 17.41
CA ALA A 36 -5.75 0.69 16.56
C ALA A 36 -5.63 2.09 15.93
N ALA A 37 -5.23 3.10 16.72
CA ALA A 37 -4.98 4.45 16.24
C ALA A 37 -3.82 4.51 15.24
N SER A 38 -2.74 3.75 15.48
CA SER A 38 -1.60 3.64 14.56
C SER A 38 -2.00 3.00 13.24
N VAL A 39 -2.80 1.92 13.27
CA VAL A 39 -3.33 1.25 12.07
C VAL A 39 -4.30 2.16 11.31
N ALA A 40 -5.17 2.89 12.01
CA ALA A 40 -6.08 3.85 11.40
C ALA A 40 -5.34 5.03 10.77
N SER A 41 -4.35 5.59 11.45
CA SER A 41 -3.50 6.67 10.93
C SER A 41 -2.68 6.20 9.72
N TRP A 42 -2.12 4.98 9.77
CA TRP A 42 -1.44 4.38 8.62
C TRP A 42 -2.38 4.19 7.41
N ARG A 43 -3.63 3.79 7.64
CA ARG A 43 -4.66 3.69 6.59
C ARG A 43 -5.06 5.04 6.01
N LEU A 44 -5.07 6.11 6.81
CA LEU A 44 -5.38 7.48 6.37
C LEU A 44 -4.19 8.17 5.67
N LEU A 45 -2.96 7.75 5.96
CA LEU A 45 -1.74 8.28 5.35
C LEU A 45 -1.32 7.51 4.08
N LEU A 46 -1.83 6.30 3.88
CA LEU A 46 -1.79 5.65 2.59
C LEU A 46 -2.66 6.45 1.63
N PRO A 47 -2.15 6.89 0.47
CA PRO A 47 -2.97 7.59 -0.50
C PRO A 47 -4.18 6.72 -0.84
N ASP A 48 -5.37 7.28 -0.66
CA ASP A 48 -6.61 6.66 -1.13
C ASP A 48 -6.38 6.24 -2.59
N ILE A 49 -6.60 4.96 -2.88
CA ILE A 49 -6.83 4.52 -4.26
C ILE A 49 -7.91 5.47 -4.78
N PRO A 50 -7.64 6.29 -5.81
CA PRO A 50 -8.51 7.42 -6.12
C PRO A 50 -9.95 6.95 -6.28
N ALA A 51 -10.79 7.36 -5.33
CA ALA A 51 -12.22 7.18 -5.35
C ALA A 51 -12.79 8.14 -6.41
N GLY A 52 -12.60 7.79 -7.68
CA GLY A 52 -12.87 8.70 -8.78
C GLY A 52 -12.67 8.07 -10.14
N ALA A 53 -13.39 7.00 -10.44
CA ALA A 53 -13.68 6.62 -11.82
C ALA A 53 -15.20 6.50 -11.96
N PRO A 54 -15.88 7.45 -12.61
CA PRO A 54 -17.31 7.34 -12.90
C PRO A 54 -17.51 6.23 -13.94
N GLY A 55 -18.20 5.13 -13.58
CA GLY A 55 -18.37 3.95 -14.45
C GLY A 55 -17.24 2.92 -14.26
N SER A 56 -17.37 2.14 -13.19
CA SER A 56 -16.26 1.48 -12.49
C SER A 56 -15.43 0.50 -13.31
N ILE A 57 -14.12 0.76 -13.36
CA ILE A 57 -13.13 -0.26 -13.71
C ILE A 57 -13.28 -1.41 -12.71
N THR A 58 -13.65 -2.58 -13.24
CA THR A 58 -13.86 -3.76 -12.41
C THR A 58 -12.52 -4.37 -11.98
N GLU A 59 -12.53 -5.24 -10.97
CA GLU A 59 -11.33 -6.04 -10.63
C GLU A 59 -10.86 -6.91 -11.80
N ARG A 60 -11.78 -7.35 -12.66
CA ARG A 60 -11.44 -8.04 -13.91
C ARG A 60 -10.65 -7.12 -14.84
N ASP A 61 -11.11 -5.89 -15.02
CA ASP A 61 -10.42 -4.89 -15.85
C ASP A 61 -9.02 -4.60 -15.31
N LYS A 62 -8.88 -4.40 -13.99
CA LYS A 62 -7.57 -4.18 -13.36
C LYS A 62 -6.61 -5.35 -13.61
N ARG A 63 -7.09 -6.59 -13.52
CA ARG A 63 -6.28 -7.79 -13.81
C ARG A 63 -5.87 -7.85 -15.28
N GLU A 64 -6.78 -7.56 -16.19
CA GLU A 64 -6.50 -7.53 -17.63
C GLU A 64 -5.45 -6.45 -17.97
N ILE A 65 -5.62 -5.24 -17.42
CA ILE A 65 -4.69 -4.13 -17.60
C ILE A 65 -3.31 -4.50 -17.02
N ALA A 66 -3.25 -5.10 -15.82
CA ALA A 66 -2.00 -5.53 -15.23
C ALA A 66 -1.29 -6.61 -16.08
N GLN A 67 -2.03 -7.55 -16.64
CA GLN A 67 -1.48 -8.56 -17.56
C GLN A 67 -0.97 -7.92 -18.85
N MET A 68 -1.70 -6.94 -19.39
CA MET A 68 -1.31 -6.20 -20.57
C MET A 68 0.00 -5.41 -20.34
N CYS A 69 0.13 -4.68 -19.23
CA CYS A 69 1.36 -3.99 -18.86
C CYS A 69 2.54 -4.97 -18.67
N ARG A 70 2.30 -6.12 -18.04
CA ARG A 70 3.31 -7.18 -17.92
C ARG A 70 3.80 -7.67 -19.28
N ARG A 71 2.89 -7.94 -20.21
CA ARG A 71 3.24 -8.36 -21.58
C ARG A 71 4.07 -7.29 -22.29
N TYR A 72 3.68 -6.01 -22.16
CA TYR A 72 4.47 -4.91 -22.71
C TYR A 72 5.89 -4.90 -22.16
N THR A 73 6.06 -4.99 -20.84
CA THR A 73 7.38 -5.03 -20.20
C THR A 73 8.21 -6.26 -20.62
N ILE A 74 7.58 -7.42 -20.86
CA ILE A 74 8.27 -8.60 -21.42
C ILE A 74 8.79 -8.30 -22.82
N HIS A 75 7.95 -7.73 -23.69
CA HIS A 75 8.37 -7.35 -25.05
C HIS A 75 9.50 -6.34 -25.03
N PHE A 76 9.41 -5.33 -24.15
CA PHE A 76 10.48 -4.35 -23.95
C PHE A 76 11.78 -5.01 -23.49
N ALA A 77 11.74 -5.91 -22.51
CA ALA A 77 12.92 -6.63 -22.02
C ALA A 77 13.57 -7.47 -23.13
N VAL A 78 12.77 -8.23 -23.88
CA VAL A 78 13.25 -9.05 -25.01
C VAL A 78 13.86 -8.18 -26.11
N ASP A 79 13.26 -7.05 -26.43
CA ASP A 79 13.81 -6.11 -27.42
C ASP A 79 15.16 -5.52 -26.97
N ARG A 80 15.30 -5.18 -25.69
CA ARG A 80 16.58 -4.74 -25.11
C ARG A 80 17.65 -5.83 -25.17
N LEU A 81 17.29 -7.06 -24.84
CA LEU A 81 18.19 -8.21 -24.95
C LEU A 81 18.67 -8.40 -26.40
N ARG A 82 17.77 -8.31 -27.38
CA ARG A 82 18.10 -8.43 -28.82
C ARG A 82 19.06 -7.35 -29.29
N ARG A 83 19.02 -6.15 -28.71
CA ARG A 83 19.92 -5.03 -29.00
C ARG A 83 21.25 -5.10 -28.24
N GLY A 84 21.49 -6.15 -27.44
CA GLY A 84 22.69 -6.29 -26.61
C GLY A 84 22.69 -5.43 -25.34
N ASP A 85 21.55 -4.86 -24.98
CA ASP A 85 21.39 -3.99 -23.81
C ASP A 85 21.07 -4.82 -22.55
N PHE A 86 22.08 -5.55 -22.07
CA PHE A 86 21.94 -6.48 -20.95
C PHE A 86 21.57 -5.80 -19.62
N GLY A 87 22.00 -4.54 -19.44
CA GLY A 87 21.66 -3.73 -18.27
C GLY A 87 20.16 -3.46 -18.21
N TRP A 88 19.60 -2.91 -19.29
CA TRP A 88 18.15 -2.67 -19.38
C TRP A 88 17.34 -3.95 -19.41
N PHE A 89 17.83 -5.02 -20.04
CA PHE A 89 17.19 -6.32 -19.97
C PHE A 89 17.02 -6.75 -18.50
N THR A 90 18.12 -6.87 -17.76
CA THR A 90 18.12 -7.30 -16.35
C THR A 90 17.23 -6.42 -15.47
N HIS A 91 17.31 -5.10 -15.65
CA HIS A 91 16.48 -4.16 -14.92
C HIS A 91 14.98 -4.37 -15.22
N SER A 92 14.61 -4.50 -16.50
CA SER A 92 13.23 -4.76 -16.91
C SER A 92 12.71 -6.10 -16.36
N THR A 93 13.54 -7.14 -16.31
CA THR A 93 13.15 -8.44 -15.74
C THR A 93 12.87 -8.35 -14.26
N ARG A 94 13.64 -7.55 -13.51
CA ARG A 94 13.36 -7.28 -12.10
C ARG A 94 12.03 -6.53 -11.94
N VAL A 95 11.80 -5.51 -12.76
CA VAL A 95 10.56 -4.72 -12.74
C VAL A 95 9.32 -5.58 -13.02
N LEU A 96 9.41 -6.60 -13.88
CA LEU A 96 8.27 -7.47 -14.21
C LEU A 96 7.53 -8.02 -12.98
N PHE A 97 8.29 -8.38 -11.96
CA PHE A 97 7.76 -8.99 -10.73
C PHE A 97 7.36 -7.97 -9.66
N GLN A 98 7.80 -6.72 -9.79
CA GLN A 98 7.62 -5.68 -8.78
C GLN A 98 6.62 -4.59 -9.21
N GLN A 99 6.25 -4.55 -10.49
CA GLN A 99 5.37 -3.52 -11.02
C GLN A 99 3.94 -3.59 -10.47
N ARG A 100 3.37 -2.42 -10.23
CA ARG A 100 1.98 -2.20 -9.82
C ARG A 100 1.40 -1.01 -10.58
N ILE A 101 0.07 -0.96 -10.65
CA ILE A 101 -0.64 0.20 -11.21
C ILE A 101 -0.92 1.14 -10.05
N ASP A 102 -0.37 2.35 -10.11
CA ASP A 102 -0.54 3.39 -9.07
C ASP A 102 -1.80 4.21 -9.32
N ARG A 103 -1.84 4.85 -10.49
CA ARG A 103 -2.90 5.78 -10.87
C ARG A 103 -3.60 5.34 -12.14
N PHE A 104 -4.90 5.60 -12.14
CA PHE A 104 -5.79 5.44 -13.28
C PHE A 104 -6.55 6.75 -13.45
N ILE A 105 -6.31 7.45 -14.55
CA ILE A 105 -6.88 8.77 -14.82
C ILE A 105 -7.75 8.64 -16.07
N ASP A 106 -9.02 8.99 -15.96
CA ASP A 106 -9.93 9.10 -17.10
C ASP A 106 -9.62 10.39 -17.85
N ASP A 107 -9.35 10.28 -19.15
CA ASP A 107 -9.08 11.43 -20.02
C ASP A 107 -10.37 12.05 -20.61
N HIS A 108 -11.54 11.50 -20.24
CA HIS A 108 -12.87 11.94 -20.68
C HIS A 108 -13.11 11.83 -22.21
N ASP A 109 -12.24 11.13 -22.93
CA ASP A 109 -12.31 10.83 -24.36
C ASP A 109 -12.50 9.33 -24.65
N GLY A 110 -12.81 8.54 -23.61
CA GLY A 110 -12.89 7.08 -23.70
C GLY A 110 -11.52 6.39 -23.61
N THR A 111 -10.46 7.14 -23.29
CA THR A 111 -9.15 6.61 -22.95
C THR A 111 -8.79 6.90 -21.50
N TYR A 112 -7.82 6.14 -21.01
CA TYR A 112 -7.37 6.22 -19.64
C TYR A 112 -5.84 6.26 -19.59
N ARG A 113 -5.29 7.14 -18.76
CA ARG A 113 -3.87 7.15 -18.44
C ARG A 113 -3.60 6.29 -17.23
N ILE A 114 -2.70 5.33 -17.40
CA ILE A 114 -2.23 4.46 -16.32
C ILE A 114 -0.76 4.69 -16.04
N TYR A 115 -0.44 4.70 -14.75
CA TYR A 115 0.92 4.83 -14.26
C TYR A 115 1.36 3.50 -13.67
N VAL A 116 2.36 2.90 -14.28
CA VAL A 116 2.99 1.67 -13.81
C VAL A 116 4.20 2.07 -12.97
N VAL A 117 4.22 1.65 -11.72
CA VAL A 117 5.25 1.99 -10.75
C VAL A 117 5.89 0.73 -10.19
N VAL A 118 7.10 0.88 -9.67
CA VAL A 118 7.80 -0.13 -8.87
C VAL A 118 8.09 0.48 -7.51
N TYR A 119 7.65 -0.16 -6.43
CA TYR A 119 7.99 0.32 -5.10
C TYR A 119 9.49 0.19 -4.86
N ASP A 120 10.14 1.31 -4.56
CA ASP A 120 11.55 1.40 -4.20
C ASP A 120 11.68 2.40 -3.05
N GLN A 121 12.11 1.91 -1.89
CA GLN A 121 12.29 2.72 -0.68
C GLN A 121 13.41 3.75 -0.80
N LYS A 122 14.23 3.67 -1.86
CA LYS A 122 15.28 4.65 -2.14
C LYS A 122 14.75 5.91 -2.82
N GLU A 123 13.59 5.83 -3.46
CA GLU A 123 12.95 6.97 -4.10
C GLU A 123 12.28 7.86 -3.05
N LEU A 124 12.30 9.18 -3.27
CA LEU A 124 11.73 10.16 -2.32
C LEU A 124 10.24 9.90 -2.03
N ASP A 125 9.50 9.48 -3.05
CA ASP A 125 8.06 9.17 -2.95
C ASP A 125 7.81 7.68 -2.62
N GLY A 126 8.86 6.88 -2.41
CA GLY A 126 8.79 5.44 -2.13
C GLY A 126 8.46 4.56 -3.35
N PHE A 127 8.39 5.14 -4.55
CA PHE A 127 8.17 4.43 -5.80
C PHE A 127 8.92 5.05 -6.97
N TYR A 128 9.30 4.20 -7.91
CA TYR A 128 9.89 4.55 -9.20
C TYR A 128 8.84 4.42 -10.30
N ALA A 129 8.67 5.45 -11.12
CA ALA A 129 7.76 5.40 -12.28
C ALA A 129 8.40 4.59 -13.41
N TRP A 130 7.87 3.40 -13.68
CA TRP A 130 8.38 2.51 -14.74
C TRP A 130 7.91 2.92 -16.12
N SER A 131 6.60 3.10 -16.29
CA SER A 131 6.00 3.44 -17.58
C SER A 131 4.66 4.13 -17.40
N ARG A 132 4.30 4.95 -18.39
CA ARG A 132 2.96 5.52 -18.49
C ARG A 132 2.31 5.02 -19.77
N HIS A 133 1.11 4.47 -19.67
CA HIS A 133 0.35 4.04 -20.84
C HIS A 133 -0.95 4.81 -20.96
N GLN A 134 -1.34 5.12 -22.19
CA GLN A 134 -2.70 5.49 -22.53
C GLN A 134 -3.40 4.22 -23.03
N VAL A 135 -4.51 3.85 -22.39
CA VAL A 135 -5.24 2.61 -22.65
C VAL A 135 -6.68 2.91 -23.01
N THR A 136 -7.30 2.02 -23.76
CA THR A 136 -8.74 2.09 -24.07
C THR A 136 -9.34 0.70 -24.04
N LYS A 137 -10.67 0.64 -23.87
CA LYS A 137 -11.44 -0.61 -23.92
C LYS A 137 -12.10 -0.72 -25.28
N THR A 138 -11.69 -1.70 -26.08
CA THR A 138 -12.24 -1.96 -27.42
C THR A 138 -12.73 -3.40 -27.50
N ASN A 139 -13.98 -3.60 -27.91
CA ASN A 139 -14.61 -4.93 -28.03
C ASN A 139 -14.52 -5.74 -26.72
N GLY A 140 -14.70 -5.09 -25.58
CA GLY A 140 -14.64 -5.73 -24.26
C GLY A 140 -13.23 -6.01 -23.73
N HIS A 141 -12.18 -5.66 -24.47
CA HIS A 141 -10.78 -5.90 -24.10
C HIS A 141 -9.99 -4.61 -23.95
N TRP A 142 -9.06 -4.61 -22.99
CA TRP A 142 -8.15 -3.47 -22.78
C TRP A 142 -6.97 -3.53 -23.76
N LYS A 143 -6.59 -2.36 -24.27
CA LYS A 143 -5.46 -2.19 -25.20
C LYS A 143 -4.63 -0.98 -24.84
N ILE A 144 -3.31 -1.08 -25.02
CA ILE A 144 -2.39 0.05 -24.97
C ILE A 144 -2.47 0.78 -26.31
N LEU A 145 -2.86 2.05 -26.29
CA LEU A 145 -2.82 2.95 -27.45
C LEU A 145 -1.45 3.59 -27.61
N ARG A 146 -0.89 4.07 -26.50
CA ARG A 146 0.40 4.76 -26.46
C ARG A 146 1.14 4.41 -25.19
N SER A 147 2.46 4.34 -25.28
CA SER A 147 3.37 4.18 -24.14
C SER A 147 4.36 5.32 -24.15
N TYR A 148 4.63 5.86 -22.96
CA TYR A 148 5.58 6.94 -22.71
C TYR A 148 6.61 6.46 -21.70
#